data_AF-A0A5W3A8T0-F1
#
_entry.id   AF-A0A5W3A8T0-F1
#
_cell.length_a   1.000
_cell.length_b   1.000
_cell.length_c   1.000
_cell.angle_alpha   90.00
_cell.angle_beta   90.00
_cell.angle_gamma   90.00
#
_symmetry.space_group_name_H-M   'P 1'
#
loop_
_entity.id
_entity.type
_entity.pdbx_description
1 polymer ?
#
loop_
_entity_poly.entity_id
_entity_poly.type
_entity_poly.pdbx_seq_one_letter_code
_entity_poly.pdbx_strand_id
1 'polypeptide(L)' 'MASRGVNKVIILGRVGQDPEVRYSPSGTAFANLTVATSEQWR' A
#
# COMPACT_ATOMS: atom_id res chain seq x y z
N MET A 1 -18.85 -7.69 21.55
CA MET A 1 -18.64 -8.53 20.35
C MET A 1 -18.29 -7.61 19.20
N ALA A 2 -17.17 -7.82 18.52
CA ALA A 2 -16.85 -7.03 17.32
C ALA A 2 -17.87 -7.34 16.22
N SER A 3 -18.52 -6.30 15.69
CA SER A 3 -19.38 -6.43 14.52
C SER A 3 -18.52 -6.82 13.32
N ARG A 4 -18.99 -7.79 12.53
CA ARG A 4 -18.35 -8.14 11.25
C ARG A 4 -18.57 -6.99 10.26
N GLY A 5 -17.49 -6.51 9.64
CA GLY A 5 -17.52 -5.46 8.62
C GLY A 5 -16.45 -5.71 7.55
N VAL A 6 -16.54 -5.00 6.42
CA VAL A 6 -15.55 -5.07 5.33
C VAL A 6 -14.74 -3.78 5.30
N ASN A 7 -13.42 -3.90 5.43
CA ASN A 7 -12.48 -2.84 5.13
C ASN A 7 -11.69 -3.25 3.88
N LYS A 8 -11.96 -2.61 2.74
CA LYS A 8 -11.34 -2.90 1.44
C LYS A 8 -10.88 -1.60 0.79
N VAL A 9 -9.65 -1.57 0.30
CA VAL A 9 -9.07 -0.45 -0.44
C VAL A 9 -8.56 -0.97 -1.79
N ILE A 10 -8.86 -0.24 -2.87
CA ILE A 10 -8.32 -0.45 -4.22
C ILE A 10 -7.63 0.84 -4.63
N ILE A 11 -6.36 0.76 -5.03
CA ILE A 11 -5.54 1.91 -5.41
C ILE A 11 -5.00 1.70 -6.82
N LEU A 12 -5.21 2.66 -7.71
CA LEU A 12 -4.61 2.72 -9.04
C LEU A 12 -3.82 4.02 -9.16
N GLY A 13 -2.52 3.92 -9.41
CA GLY A 13 -1.65 5.09 -9.45
C GLY A 13 -0.24 4.74 -9.90
N ARG A 14 0.68 5.70 -9.74
CA ARG A 14 2.09 5.54 -10.09
C ARG A 14 2.94 5.33 -8.86
N VAL A 15 3.94 4.47 -8.95
CA VAL A 15 4.94 4.33 -7.88
C VAL A 15 5.81 5.60 -7.85
N GLY A 16 5.87 6.26 -6.70
CA GLY A 16 6.55 7.56 -6.55
C GLY A 16 8.06 7.47 -6.39
N GLN A 17 8.56 6.33 -5.93
CA GLN A 17 9.98 6.04 -5.69
C GLN A 17 10.19 4.52 -5.69
N ASP A 18 11.42 4.06 -5.86
CA ASP A 18 11.74 2.63 -5.82
C ASP A 18 11.22 1.99 -4.50
N PRO A 19 10.59 0.80 -4.56
CA PRO A 19 10.11 0.13 -3.35
C PRO A 19 11.23 -0.13 -2.35
N GLU A 20 10.99 0.21 -1.08
CA GLU A 20 11.90 -0.13 0.01
C GLU A 20 11.62 -1.57 0.45
N VAL A 21 12.53 -2.50 0.14
CA VAL A 21 12.43 -3.91 0.53
C VAL A 21 13.29 -4.19 1.74
N ARG A 22 12.71 -4.83 2.75
CA ARG A 22 13.37 -5.19 4.00
C ARG A 22 13.03 -6.63 4.38
N TYR A 23 13.89 -7.21 5.22
CA TYR A 23 13.71 -8.55 5.76
C TYR A 23 13.65 -8.48 7.28
N SER A 24 12.72 -9.23 7.87
CA SER A 24 12.67 -9.39 9.32
C SER A 24 13.83 -10.29 9.78
N PRO A 25 14.16 -10.31 11.09
CA PRO A 25 15.12 -11.28 11.63
C PRO A 25 14.72 -12.75 11.37
N SER A 26 13.42 -13.02 11.17
CA SER A 26 12.90 -14.34 10.78
C SER A 26 12.97 -14.62 9.27
N GLY A 27 13.54 -13.71 8.47
CA GLY A 27 13.70 -13.84 7.02
C GLY A 27 12.45 -13.47 6.20
N THR A 28 11.39 -12.95 6.83
CA THR A 28 10.17 -12.54 6.13
C THR A 28 10.43 -11.25 5.36
N ALA A 29 10.22 -11.26 4.04
CA ALA A 29 10.32 -10.07 3.21
C ALA A 29 9.08 -9.17 3.38
N PHE A 30 9.30 -7.86 3.49
CA PHE A 30 8.26 -6.84 3.42
C PHE A 30 8.73 -5.67 2.56
N ALA A 31 7.80 -5.02 1.87
CA ALA A 31 8.07 -3.90 0.97
C ALA A 31 7.17 -2.71 1.30
N ASN A 32 7.75 -1.51 1.38
CA ASN A 32 7.00 -0.27 1.45
C ASN A 32 6.91 0.35 0.06
N LEU A 33 5.70 0.73 -0.35
CA LEU A 33 5.45 1.44 -1.60
C LEU A 33 4.77 2.77 -1.32
N THR A 34 5.15 3.80 -2.07
CA THR A 34 4.43 5.07 -2.13
C THR A 34 3.74 5.17 -3.49
N VAL A 35 2.41 5.28 -3.50
CA VAL A 35 1.61 5.35 -4.73
C VAL A 35 1.00 6.73 -4.85
N ALA A 36 1.35 7.44 -5.92
CA ALA A 36 0.78 8.72 -6.28
C ALA A 36 -0.53 8.54 -7.05
N THR A 37 -1.58 9.21 -6.58
CA THR A 37 -2.87 9.37 -7.25
C THR A 37 -3.15 10.85 -7.44
N SER A 38 -3.78 11.22 -8.55
CA SER A 38 -4.15 12.60 -8.85
C SER A 38 -5.57 12.64 -9.38
N GLU A 39 -6.35 13.61 -8.92
CA GLU A 39 -7.66 13.92 -9.48
C GLU A 39 -7.57 15.27 -10.21
N GLN A 40 -8.16 15.35 -11.40
CA GLN A 40 -8.35 16.60 -12.12
C GLN A 40 -9.82 16.69 -12.52
N TRP A 41 -10.46 17.78 -12.13
CA TRP A 41 -11.82 18.12 -12.52
C TRP A 41 -11.81 19.26 -13.52
N ARG A 42 -12.84 19.32 -14.37
CA ARG A 42 -13.12 20.42 -15.29
C ARG A 42 -14.46 21.04 -14.94
#